data_AF-A0A450S6K6-F1
#
_entry.id   AF-A0A450S6K6-F1
#
_cell.length_a   1.000
_cell.length_b   1.000
_cell.length_c   1.000
_cell.angle_alpha   90.00
_cell.angle_beta   90.00
_cell.angle_gamma   90.00
#
_symmetry.space_group_name_H-M   'P 1'
#
loop_
_entity.id
_entity.type
_entity.pdbx_description
1 polymer ?
#
loop_
_entity_poly.entity_id
_entity_poly.type
_entity_poly.pdbx_seq_one_letter_code
_entity_poly.pdbx_strand_id
1 'polypeptide(L)'
;MISWSVIYRRFLPQIERCHEYGEQYLTYEEKKTDANIACHILNDAYQDRFDCCYVVSGDSDRVPPLEMVGEYHMDKVIIVAHPPKRKSTELCQVANGRFSIRRQRLKDSQLPEGIQSKVLPQTK
;
A
#
# COMPACT_ATOMS: atom_id res chain seq x y z
N MET A 1 -3.22 -20.76 9.45
CA MET A 1 -4.47 -19.96 9.47
C MET A 1 -4.09 -18.57 8.98
N ILE A 2 -4.61 -18.10 7.85
CA ILE A 2 -4.22 -16.78 7.31
C ILE A 2 -4.97 -15.72 8.14
N SER A 3 -4.23 -14.87 8.82
CA SER A 3 -4.75 -13.73 9.59
C SER A 3 -4.63 -12.47 8.75
N TRP A 4 -5.71 -11.69 8.66
CA TRP A 4 -5.77 -10.43 7.92
C TRP A 4 -6.13 -9.31 8.88
N SER A 5 -5.47 -8.17 8.73
CA SER A 5 -5.79 -6.92 9.42
C SER A 5 -6.06 -5.82 8.40
N VAL A 6 -7.02 -4.96 8.71
CA VAL A 6 -7.28 -3.74 7.93
C VAL A 6 -6.77 -2.56 8.73
N ILE A 7 -5.90 -1.77 8.12
CA ILE A 7 -5.35 -0.55 8.71
C ILE A 7 -6.04 0.64 8.06
N TYR A 8 -6.87 1.34 8.83
CA TYR A 8 -7.59 2.51 8.34
C TYR A 8 -6.68 3.76 8.35
N ARG A 9 -6.88 4.61 7.34
CA ARG A 9 -6.20 5.91 7.25
C ARG A 9 -6.83 6.91 8.21
N ARG A 10 -6.05 7.91 8.61
CA ARG A 10 -6.56 9.01 9.45
C ARG A 10 -6.74 10.24 8.58
N PHE A 11 -7.94 10.82 8.62
CA PHE A 11 -8.24 12.08 7.97
C PHE A 11 -8.31 13.17 9.03
N LEU A 12 -7.54 14.25 8.83
CA LEU A 12 -7.54 15.40 9.74
C LEU A 12 -8.21 16.59 9.07
N PRO A 13 -9.03 17.36 9.79
CA PRO A 13 -9.60 18.59 9.26
C PRO A 13 -8.48 19.59 8.97
N GLN A 14 -8.56 20.22 7.82
CA GLN A 14 -7.66 21.29 7.39
C GLN A 14 -8.50 22.42 6.78
N ILE A 15 -8.20 23.66 7.13
CA ILE A 15 -8.79 24.82 6.44
C ILE A 15 -7.88 25.14 5.27
N GLU A 16 -8.42 25.05 4.06
CA GLU A 16 -7.74 25.47 2.84
C GLU A 16 -8.32 26.78 2.32
N ARG A 17 -7.49 27.49 1.56
CA ARG A 17 -7.86 28.75 0.93
C ARG A 17 -7.91 28.54 -0.58
N CYS A 18 -9.03 28.90 -1.19
CA CYS A 18 -9.15 28.87 -2.64
C CYS A 18 -8.12 29.83 -3.26
N HIS A 19 -7.32 29.33 -4.20
CA HIS A 19 -6.31 30.14 -4.89
C HIS A 19 -6.91 31.23 -5.79
N GLU A 20 -8.12 31.01 -6.33
CA GLU A 20 -8.79 31.96 -7.23
C GLU A 20 -9.57 33.04 -6.47
N TYR A 21 -10.40 32.65 -5.51
CA TYR A 21 -11.36 33.55 -4.85
C TYR A 21 -10.91 33.98 -3.45
N GLY A 22 -9.91 33.33 -2.86
CA GLY A 22 -9.40 33.67 -1.53
C GLY A 22 -10.28 33.22 -0.36
N GLU A 23 -11.45 32.63 -0.63
CA GLU A 23 -12.36 32.07 0.37
C GLU A 23 -11.76 30.84 1.09
N GLN A 24 -12.08 30.70 2.38
CA GLN A 24 -11.66 29.56 3.19
C GLN A 24 -12.74 28.48 3.22
N TYR A 25 -12.34 27.22 3.09
CA TYR A 25 -13.24 26.07 3.20
C TYR A 25 -12.61 24.94 4.02
N LEU A 26 -13.46 24.17 4.70
CA LEU A 26 -13.06 22.97 5.41
C LEU A 26 -12.81 21.84 4.41
N THR A 27 -11.62 21.26 4.48
CA THR A 27 -11.27 20.03 3.79
C THR A 27 -10.72 19.00 4.78
N TYR A 28 -10.45 17.80 4.30
CA TYR A 28 -9.85 16.72 5.08
C TYR A 28 -8.61 16.22 4.37
N GLU A 29 -7.47 16.29 5.05
CA GLU A 29 -6.22 15.77 4.52
C GLU A 29 -5.98 14.35 5.02
N GLU A 30 -5.61 13.47 4.10
CA GLU A 30 -5.18 12.11 4.45
C GLU A 30 -3.81 12.14 5.12
N LYS A 31 -3.67 11.43 6.24
CA LYS A 31 -2.42 11.30 6.96
C LYS A 31 -2.09 9.85 7.28
N LYS A 32 -0.78 9.63 7.47
CA LYS A 32 -0.13 8.41 8.00
C LYS A 32 -0.06 7.21 7.07
N THR A 33 -0.58 7.26 5.85
CA THR A 33 -0.50 6.08 4.98
C THR A 33 0.91 5.56 4.79
N ASP A 34 1.83 6.42 4.38
CA ASP A 34 3.17 5.96 4.00
C ASP A 34 3.94 5.48 5.24
N ALA A 35 3.80 6.22 6.35
CA ALA A 35 4.33 5.81 7.65
C ALA A 35 3.77 4.46 8.13
N ASN A 36 2.46 4.26 8.03
CA ASN A 36 1.83 3.00 8.44
C ASN A 36 2.33 1.83 7.57
N ILE A 37 2.37 2.01 6.25
CA ILE A 37 2.85 0.97 5.34
C ILE A 37 4.30 0.61 5.64
N ALA A 38 5.18 1.61 5.80
CA ALA A 38 6.59 1.41 6.13
C ALA A 38 6.76 0.66 7.45
N CYS A 39 6.10 1.12 8.52
CA CYS A 39 6.17 0.49 9.83
C CYS A 39 5.69 -0.96 9.80
N HIS A 40 4.61 -1.26 9.07
CA HIS A 40 4.09 -2.62 9.01
C HIS A 40 4.96 -3.56 8.16
N ILE A 41 5.54 -3.09 7.05
CA ILE A 41 6.52 -3.88 6.28
C ILE A 41 7.69 -4.28 7.18
N LEU A 42 8.27 -3.31 7.89
CA LEU A 42 9.42 -3.55 8.75
C LEU A 42 9.07 -4.43 9.96
N ASN A 43 7.95 -4.17 10.63
CA ASN A 43 7.51 -4.98 11.75
C ASN A 43 7.22 -6.43 11.32
N ASP A 44 6.58 -6.63 10.18
CA ASP A 44 6.25 -7.97 9.71
C ASP A 44 7.50 -8.72 9.21
N ALA A 45 8.51 -8.03 8.69
CA ALA A 45 9.81 -8.62 8.39
C ALA A 45 10.55 -9.03 9.67
N TYR A 46 10.58 -8.14 10.67
CA TYR A 46 11.19 -8.39 11.97
C TYR A 46 10.56 -9.57 12.71
N GLN A 47 9.22 -9.69 12.64
CA GLN A 47 8.45 -10.77 13.27
C GLN A 47 8.38 -12.04 12.39
N ASP A 48 9.10 -12.10 11.28
CA ASP A 48 9.13 -13.23 10.36
C ASP A 48 7.73 -13.67 9.87
N ARG A 49 6.86 -12.69 9.55
CA ARG A 49 5.44 -12.92 9.22
C ARG A 49 5.18 -13.09 7.73
N PHE A 50 6.20 -12.96 6.89
CA PHE A 50 6.12 -13.22 5.46
C PHE A 50 7.45 -13.74 4.93
N ASP A 51 7.37 -14.54 3.86
CA ASP A 51 8.53 -14.88 3.03
C ASP A 51 8.60 -13.98 1.79
N CYS A 52 7.44 -13.58 1.28
CA CYS A 52 7.30 -12.74 0.10
C CYS A 52 6.35 -11.57 0.35
N CYS A 53 6.83 -10.35 0.14
CA CYS A 53 6.05 -9.11 0.22
C CYS A 53 5.66 -8.62 -1.18
N TYR A 54 4.37 -8.50 -1.46
CA TYR A 54 3.87 -7.85 -2.67
C TYR A 54 3.54 -6.38 -2.39
N VAL A 55 4.25 -5.47 -3.08
CA VAL A 55 4.05 -4.04 -2.96
C VAL A 55 3.33 -3.53 -4.21
N VAL A 56 2.06 -3.18 -4.07
CA VAL A 56 1.29 -2.54 -5.15
C VAL A 56 1.50 -1.03 -5.06
N SER A 57 2.50 -0.51 -5.80
CA SER A 57 2.84 0.91 -5.75
C SER A 57 3.53 1.41 -7.00
N GLY A 58 3.38 2.71 -7.25
CA GLY A 58 4.28 3.49 -8.11
C GLY A 58 4.99 4.59 -7.35
N ASP A 59 4.87 4.59 -6.02
CA ASP A 59 5.35 5.62 -5.12
C ASP A 59 6.73 5.25 -4.56
N SER A 60 7.72 6.07 -4.86
CA SER A 60 9.11 5.91 -4.43
C SER A 60 9.31 6.13 -2.94
N ASP A 61 8.36 6.75 -2.22
CA ASP A 61 8.48 6.97 -0.78
C ASP A 61 8.50 5.67 0.03
N ARG A 62 8.14 4.54 -0.62
CA ARG A 62 8.22 3.19 -0.05
C ARG A 62 9.58 2.53 -0.24
N VAL A 63 10.55 3.15 -0.92
CA VAL A 63 11.89 2.58 -1.13
C VAL A 63 12.63 2.34 0.19
N PRO A 64 12.72 3.31 1.13
CA PRO A 64 13.50 3.11 2.36
C PRO A 64 13.14 1.87 3.20
N PRO A 65 11.85 1.57 3.50
CA PRO A 65 11.53 0.36 4.26
C PRO A 65 11.83 -0.92 3.47
N LEU A 66 11.80 -0.90 2.13
CA LEU A 66 12.13 -2.07 1.31
C LEU A 66 13.63 -2.31 1.24
N GLU A 67 14.45 -1.26 1.17
CA GLU A 67 15.91 -1.37 1.28
C GLU A 67 16.32 -2.00 2.62
N MET A 68 15.73 -1.53 3.72
CA MET A 68 15.97 -2.10 5.04
C MET A 68 15.59 -3.58 5.12
N VAL A 69 14.45 -3.99 4.53
CA VAL A 69 14.11 -5.42 4.48
C VAL A 69 15.17 -6.19 3.69
N GLY A 70 15.60 -5.69 2.53
CA GLY A 70 16.63 -6.35 1.73
C GLY A 70 18.00 -6.43 2.42
N GLU A 71 18.34 -5.44 3.23
CA GLU A 71 19.61 -5.37 3.97
C GLU A 71 19.63 -6.30 5.19
N TYR A 72 18.57 -6.27 6.02
CA TYR A 72 18.54 -6.97 7.31
C TYR A 72 17.83 -8.33 7.27
N HIS A 73 17.05 -8.61 6.23
CA HIS A 73 16.25 -9.83 6.08
C HIS A 73 16.42 -10.41 4.67
N MET A 74 17.64 -10.85 4.35
CA MET A 74 18.03 -11.29 2.99
C MET A 74 17.28 -12.51 2.46
N ASP A 75 16.61 -13.26 3.33
CA ASP A 75 15.74 -14.39 2.96
C ASP A 75 14.37 -13.94 2.41
N LYS A 76 14.02 -12.65 2.57
CA LYS A 76 12.74 -12.09 2.14
C LYS A 76 12.74 -11.69 0.67
N VAL A 77 11.63 -11.99 -0.01
CA VAL A 77 11.42 -11.65 -1.41
C VAL A 77 10.47 -10.46 -1.52
N ILE A 78 10.89 -9.42 -2.24
CA ILE A 78 10.10 -8.22 -2.51
C ILE A 78 9.66 -8.24 -3.98
N ILE A 79 8.34 -8.22 -4.21
CA ILE A 79 7.74 -8.15 -5.54
C ILE A 79 6.95 -6.86 -5.68
N VAL A 80 7.30 -6.02 -6.65
CA VAL A 80 6.59 -4.77 -6.93
C VAL A 80 5.61 -4.93 -8.09
N ALA A 81 4.34 -4.65 -7.81
CA ALA A 81 3.26 -4.64 -8.80
C ALA A 81 2.88 -3.17 -9.13
N HIS A 82 3.38 -2.65 -10.24
CA HIS A 82 3.14 -1.26 -10.62
C HIS A 82 1.72 -1.05 -11.17
N PRO A 83 0.98 -0.04 -10.66
CA PRO A 83 -0.26 0.39 -11.29
C PRO A 83 -0.03 0.89 -12.73
N PRO A 84 -1.06 0.90 -13.58
CA PRO A 84 -0.96 1.42 -14.94
C PRO A 84 -0.35 2.82 -14.98
N LYS A 85 0.67 3.03 -15.82
CA LYS A 85 1.36 4.33 -16.01
C LYS A 85 2.02 4.91 -14.75
N ARG A 86 2.25 4.09 -13.72
CA ARG A 86 2.87 4.49 -12.45
C ARG A 86 4.08 3.60 -12.14
N LYS A 87 4.97 3.41 -13.12
CA LYS A 87 6.22 2.67 -12.90
C LYS A 87 7.22 3.61 -12.23
N SER A 88 7.80 3.19 -11.10
CA SER A 88 8.93 3.87 -10.45
C SER A 88 10.21 3.09 -10.74
N THR A 89 11.29 3.80 -11.06
CA THR A 89 12.60 3.20 -11.35
C THR A 89 13.29 2.78 -10.06
N GLU A 90 13.14 3.57 -9.02
CA GLU A 90 13.68 3.39 -7.68
C GLU A 90 13.10 2.12 -7.04
N LEU A 91 11.77 1.95 -7.08
CA LEU A 91 11.13 0.71 -6.64
C LEU A 91 11.61 -0.52 -7.43
N CYS A 92 12.00 -0.35 -8.70
CA CYS A 92 12.52 -1.46 -9.49
C CYS A 92 13.94 -1.88 -9.09
N GLN A 93 14.72 -1.00 -8.46
CA GLN A 93 16.09 -1.29 -8.05
C GLN A 93 16.11 -2.13 -6.77
N VAL A 94 15.14 -1.91 -5.88
CA VAL A 94 15.05 -2.63 -4.60
C VAL A 94 14.27 -3.94 -4.67
N ALA A 95 13.46 -4.14 -5.71
CA ALA A 95 12.61 -5.31 -5.83
C ALA A 95 13.35 -6.52 -6.41
N ASN A 96 13.16 -7.70 -5.83
CA ASN A 96 13.61 -8.97 -6.40
C ASN A 96 12.80 -9.34 -7.67
N GLY A 97 11.52 -8.96 -7.71
CA GLY A 97 10.63 -9.20 -8.85
C GLY A 97 9.73 -8.00 -9.13
N ARG A 98 9.32 -7.81 -10.39
CA ARG A 98 8.41 -6.70 -10.74
C ARG A 98 7.50 -7.02 -11.92
N PHE A 99 6.30 -6.45 -11.90
CA PHE A 99 5.42 -6.47 -13.05
C PHE A 99 4.47 -5.27 -13.07
N SER A 100 3.92 -4.95 -14.23
CA SER A 100 2.83 -3.98 -14.34
C SER A 100 1.47 -4.66 -14.30
N ILE A 101 0.54 -4.06 -13.55
CA ILE A 101 -0.88 -4.43 -13.54
C ILE A 101 -1.50 -3.86 -14.82
N ARG A 102 -1.59 -4.69 -15.86
CA ARG A 102 -2.17 -4.31 -17.16
C ARG A 102 -3.70 -4.41 -17.12
N ARG A 103 -4.37 -3.69 -18.02
CA ARG A 103 -5.83 -3.72 -18.17
C ARG A 103 -6.37 -5.14 -18.37
N GLN A 104 -5.66 -5.98 -19.12
CA GLN A 104 -6.04 -7.36 -19.34
C GLN A 104 -6.08 -8.16 -18.03
N ARG A 105 -5.03 -8.07 -17.20
CA ARG A 105 -5.00 -8.71 -15.88
C ARG A 105 -6.16 -8.26 -14.98
N LEU A 106 -6.50 -6.97 -14.99
CA LEU A 106 -7.66 -6.50 -14.22
C LEU A 106 -8.96 -7.14 -14.71
N LYS A 107 -9.18 -7.24 -16.02
CA LYS A 107 -10.36 -7.90 -16.60
C LYS A 107 -10.43 -9.38 -16.23
N ASP A 108 -9.30 -10.07 -16.27
CA ASP A 108 -9.24 -11.52 -16.02
C ASP A 108 -9.31 -11.85 -14.52
N SER A 109 -9.09 -10.88 -13.64
CA SER A 109 -9.10 -11.02 -12.17
C SER A 109 -10.29 -10.33 -11.50
N GLN A 110 -11.42 -10.20 -12.21
CA GLN A 110 -12.66 -9.74 -11.59
C GLN A 110 -13.18 -10.80 -10.62
N LEU A 111 -13.71 -10.34 -9.49
CA LEU A 111 -14.47 -11.20 -8.61
C LEU A 111 -15.75 -11.67 -9.33
N PRO A 112 -16.34 -12.82 -8.97
CA PRO A 112 -17.64 -13.22 -9.50
C PRO A 112 -18.70 -12.16 -9.19
N GLU A 113 -19.76 -12.13 -9.99
CA GLU A 113 -20.85 -11.14 -9.89
C GLU A 113 -21.47 -11.08 -8.49
N GLY A 114 -21.48 -12.21 -7.76
CA GLY A 114 -21.88 -12.30 -6.37
C GLY A 114 -20.79 -12.94 -5.50
N ILE A 115 -20.52 -12.32 -4.34
CA ILE A 115 -19.65 -12.86 -3.30
C ILE A 115 -20.44 -12.87 -1.99
N GLN A 116 -20.46 -14.01 -1.30
CA GLN A 116 -21.01 -14.06 0.06
C GLN A 116 -20.05 -13.37 1.02
N SER A 117 -20.47 -12.27 1.64
CA SER A 117 -19.71 -11.69 2.75
C SER A 117 -19.76 -12.64 3.95
N LYS A 118 -18.63 -12.89 4.60
CA LYS A 118 -18.67 -13.33 6.00
C LYS A 118 -19.29 -12.20 6.81
N VAL A 119 -20.36 -12.49 7.56
CA VAL A 119 -20.94 -11.54 8.52
C VAL A 119 -19.82 -11.09 9.44
N LEU A 120 -19.49 -9.79 9.41
CA LEU A 120 -18.54 -9.22 10.35
C LEU A 120 -19.13 -9.40 11.75
N PRO A 121 -18.39 -9.95 12.73
CA PRO A 121 -18.84 -9.90 14.12
C PRO A 121 -19.06 -8.44 14.47
N GLN A 122 -20.28 -8.10 14.91
CA GLN A 122 -20.56 -6.77 15.41
C GLN A 122 -19.71 -6.54 16.64
N THR A 123 -18.73 -5.64 16.53
CA THR A 123 -17.97 -5.15 17.67
C THR A 123 -18.97 -4.45 18.59
N LYS A 124 -19.19 -5.04 19.77
CA LYS A 124 -19.86 -4.37 20.90
C LYS A 124 -19.00 -3.23 21.43
#